data_AF-A0A565CRW9-F1
#
_entry.id   AF-A0A565CRW9-F1
#
_cell.length_a   1.000
_cell.length_b   1.000
_cell.length_c   1.000
_cell.angle_alpha   90.00
_cell.angle_beta   90.00
_cell.angle_gamma   90.00
#
_symmetry.space_group_name_H-M   'P 1'
#
loop_
_entity.id
_entity.type
_entity.pdbx_description
1 polymer ?
#
loop_
_entity_poly.entity_id
_entity_poly.type
_entity_poly.pdbx_seq_one_letter_code
_entity_poly.pdbx_strand_id
1 'polypeptide(L)' 'MAAASDKLWDNGRVCGKMFTVKCTGPRNAVPHPCTGKSVRVKIVDHCPSGCPSTLDLSREAFAQIANPIAGIINIDYIP' A
#
# COMPACT_ATOMS: atom_id res chain seq x y z
N MET A 1 -3.39 8.08 2.89
CA MET A 1 -2.00 8.47 2.50
C MET A 1 -1.12 7.23 2.58
N ALA A 2 0.13 7.29 2.10
CA ALA A 2 1.03 6.15 2.16
C ALA A 2 2.50 6.54 2.37
N ALA A 3 3.28 5.63 2.93
CA ALA A 3 4.73 5.69 2.93
C ALA A 3 5.29 4.77 1.84
N ALA A 4 6.31 5.23 1.12
CA ALA A 4 7.00 4.41 0.13
C ALA A 4 8.24 3.75 0.75
N SER A 5 8.49 2.49 0.41
CA SER A 5 9.75 1.82 0.80
C SER A 5 10.93 2.32 -0.03
N ASP A 6 12.15 1.97 0.38
CA ASP A 6 13.40 2.31 -0.34
C ASP A 6 13.37 1.94 -1.83
N LYS A 7 12.63 0.89 -2.20
CA LYS A 7 12.49 0.46 -3.62
C LYS A 7 11.69 1.45 -4.46
N LEU A 8 10.75 2.16 -3.85
CA LEU A 8 9.83 3.08 -4.54
C LEU A 8 10.16 4.56 -4.28
N TRP A 9 10.85 4.86 -3.17
CA TRP A 9 11.13 6.24 -2.73
C TRP A 9 11.85 7.10 -3.77
N ASP A 10 12.73 6.50 -4.58
CA ASP A 10 13.52 7.15 -5.65
C ASP A 10 14.15 8.48 -5.18
N ASN A 11 14.89 8.42 -4.06
CA ASN A 11 15.52 9.58 -3.42
C ASN A 11 14.55 10.75 -3.16
N GLY A 12 13.30 10.45 -2.79
CA GLY A 12 12.24 11.43 -2.52
C GLY A 12 11.50 11.93 -3.75
N ARG A 13 11.84 11.47 -4.96
CA ARG A 13 11.13 11.86 -6.19
C ARG A 13 9.69 11.37 -6.22
N VAL A 14 9.40 10.30 -5.48
CA VAL A 14 8.04 9.75 -5.37
C VAL A 14 7.19 10.49 -4.33
N CYS A 15 7.81 11.26 -3.43
CA CYS A 15 7.10 12.06 -2.44
C CYS A 15 6.18 13.07 -3.13
N GLY A 16 4.95 13.16 -2.67
CA GLY A 16 3.92 14.02 -3.23
C GLY A 16 3.18 13.43 -4.44
N LYS A 17 3.64 12.32 -5.03
CA LYS A 17 2.93 11.65 -6.13
C LYS A 17 1.72 10.89 -5.62
N MET A 18 0.71 10.81 -6.49
CA MET A 18 -0.47 9.99 -6.26
C MET A 18 -0.23 8.61 -6.84
N PHE A 19 -0.78 7.58 -6.20
CA PHE A 19 -0.83 6.23 -6.71
C PHE A 19 -2.24 5.68 -6.53
N THR A 20 -2.73 4.97 -7.54
CA THR A 20 -3.92 4.12 -7.42
C THR A 20 -3.47 2.74 -7.01
N VAL A 21 -3.91 2.28 -5.84
CA VAL A 21 -3.53 1.00 -5.27
C VAL A 21 -4.76 0.08 -5.25
N LYS A 22 -4.56 -1.17 -5.65
CA LYS A 22 -5.60 -2.20 -5.69
C LYS A 22 -5.10 -3.48 -5.05
N CYS A 23 -5.92 -4.10 -4.21
CA CYS A 23 -5.63 -5.42 -3.66
C CYS A 23 -5.78 -6.49 -4.74
N THR A 24 -4.77 -7.34 -4.90
CA THR A 24 -4.74 -8.45 -5.87
C THR A 24 -4.89 -9.82 -5.23
N GLY A 25 -4.58 -9.95 -3.94
CA GLY A 25 -4.82 -11.18 -3.22
C GLY A 25 -4.24 -11.21 -1.82
N PRO A 26 -4.49 -12.31 -1.08
CA PRO A 26 -3.89 -12.54 0.22
C PRO A 26 -2.39 -12.77 0.13
N ARG A 27 -1.68 -12.26 1.15
CA ARG A 27 -0.29 -12.65 1.44
C ARG A 27 -0.20 -13.68 2.57
N ASN A 28 -1.25 -13.78 3.40
CA ASN A 28 -1.36 -14.62 4.60
C ASN A 28 -2.58 -15.54 4.54
N ALA A 29 -2.77 -16.37 5.57
CA ALA A 29 -3.89 -17.33 5.70
C ALA A 29 -5.29 -16.70 5.87
N VAL A 30 -5.45 -15.39 5.69
CA VAL A 30 -6.76 -14.72 5.72
C VAL A 30 -7.47 -14.94 4.38
N PRO A 31 -8.62 -15.64 4.34
CA PRO A 31 -9.34 -15.87 3.11
C PRO A 31 -9.98 -14.57 2.61
N HIS A 32 -9.85 -14.31 1.31
CA HIS A 32 -10.49 -13.18 0.60
C HIS A 32 -10.31 -11.81 1.28
N PRO A 33 -9.07 -11.31 1.46
CA PRO A 33 -8.86 -10.04 2.12
C PRO A 33 -9.25 -8.85 1.25
N CYS A 34 -9.27 -8.99 -0.08
CA CYS A 34 -9.54 -7.89 -1.00
C CYS A 34 -11.03 -7.55 -1.07
N THR A 35 -11.35 -6.25 -1.07
CA THR A 35 -12.72 -5.75 -1.25
C THR A 35 -13.11 -5.60 -2.72
N GLY A 36 -12.16 -5.77 -3.64
CA GLY A 36 -12.33 -5.52 -5.07
C GLY A 36 -12.26 -4.04 -5.48
N LYS A 37 -12.10 -3.13 -4.51
CA LYS A 37 -11.98 -1.69 -4.74
C LYS A 37 -10.51 -1.26 -4.90
N SER A 38 -10.32 -0.06 -5.41
CA SER A 38 -9.03 0.63 -5.48
C SER A 38 -9.09 1.92 -4.67
N VAL A 39 -7.94 2.35 -4.15
CA VAL A 39 -7.82 3.61 -3.41
C VAL A 39 -6.72 4.46 -4.03
N ARG A 40 -6.95 5.77 -4.11
CA ARG A 40 -5.90 6.73 -4.49
C ARG A 40 -5.23 7.25 -3.23
N VAL A 41 -3.92 7.10 -3.15
CA VAL A 41 -3.10 7.57 -2.02
C VAL A 41 -2.00 8.49 -2.51
N LYS A 42 -1.69 9.50 -1.72
CA LYS A 42 -0.51 10.34 -1.89
C LYS A 42 0.64 9.72 -1.08
N ILE A 43 1.82 9.63 -1.68
CA ILE A 43 3.03 9.31 -0.93
C ILE A 43 3.43 10.57 -0.16
N VAL A 44 3.49 10.47 1.16
CA VAL A 44 3.81 11.60 2.03
C VAL A 44 4.97 11.30 2.97
N ASP A 45 5.39 10.04 3.02
CA ASP A 45 6.40 9.59 3.95
C ASP A 45 7.33 8.55 3.31
N HIS A 46 8.50 8.40 3.88
CA HIS A 46 9.49 7.40 3.52
C HIS A 46 9.56 6.37 4.64
N CYS A 47 9.41 5.10 4.27
CA CYS A 47 9.69 4.01 5.19
C CYS A 47 11.07 3.43 4.88
N PRO A 48 12.13 3.88 5.57
CA PRO A 48 13.47 3.34 5.40
C PRO A 48 13.57 1.92 5.93
N SER A 49 14.57 1.17 5.45
CA SER A 49 15.11 -0.10 5.99
C SER A 49 14.32 -0.71 7.16
N GLY A 50 13.38 -1.60 6.83
CA GLY A 50 12.52 -2.26 7.83
C GLY A 50 11.06 -2.39 7.39
N CYS A 51 10.61 -1.63 6.39
CA CYS A 51 9.27 -1.83 5.84
C CYS A 51 9.17 -3.17 5.08
N PRO A 52 8.31 -4.11 5.52
CA PRO A 52 8.10 -5.37 4.82
C PRO A 52 7.34 -5.18 3.50
N SER A 53 6.67 -4.04 3.32
CA SER A 53 5.78 -3.71 2.22
C SER A 53 6.38 -2.66 1.28
N THR A 54 6.01 -2.70 0.00
CA THR A 54 6.43 -1.71 -1.01
C THR A 54 5.80 -0.33 -0.77
N LEU A 55 4.54 -0.36 -0.33
CA LEU A 55 3.75 0.80 0.07
C LEU A 55 3.11 0.48 1.43
N ASP A 56 3.34 1.34 2.40
CA ASP A 56 2.66 1.28 3.70
C ASP A 56 1.47 2.23 3.68
N LEU A 57 0.26 1.67 3.63
CA LEU A 57 -0.97 2.43 3.50
C LEU A 57 -1.46 2.84 4.89
N SER A 58 -1.99 4.06 5.01
CA SER A 58 -2.73 4.43 6.21
C SER A 58 -3.91 3.47 6.43
N ARG A 59 -4.31 3.26 7.69
CA ARG A 59 -5.36 2.30 8.06
C ARG A 59 -6.65 2.51 7.26
N GLU A 60 -7.02 3.76 7.00
CA GLU A 60 -8.22 4.15 6.26
C GLU A 60 -8.11 3.80 4.77
N ALA A 61 -6.93 3.94 4.18
CA ALA A 61 -6.68 3.56 2.79
C ALA A 61 -6.63 2.04 2.64
N PHE A 62 -5.98 1.35 3.57
CA PHE A 62 -5.94 -0.10 3.61
C PHE A 62 -7.35 -0.70 3.72
N ALA A 63 -8.16 -0.21 4.68
CA ALA A 63 -9.52 -0.70 4.91
C ALA A 63 -10.45 -0.55 3.69
N GLN A 64 -10.15 0.36 2.77
CA GLN A 64 -10.93 0.51 1.53
C GLN A 64 -10.68 -0.61 0.53
N ILE A 65 -9.43 -1.10 0.44
CA ILE A 65 -9.04 -2.11 -0.55
C ILE A 65 -8.97 -3.52 0.04
N ALA A 66 -8.81 -3.65 1.36
CA ALA A 66 -8.70 -4.93 2.02
C ALA A 66 -9.13 -4.92 3.49
N ASN A 67 -9.41 -6.11 4.03
CA ASN A 67 -9.73 -6.31 5.44
C ASN A 67 -8.48 -6.04 6.32
N PRO A 68 -8.52 -5.06 7.25
CA PRO A 68 -7.38 -4.73 8.13
C PRO A 68 -6.84 -5.91 8.94
N ILE A 69 -7.66 -6.94 9.20
CA ILE A 69 -7.24 -8.16 9.90
C ILE A 69 -6.17 -8.93 9.11
N ALA A 70 -6.16 -8.81 7.77
CA ALA A 70 -5.14 -9.44 6.94
C ALA A 70 -3.72 -8.91 7.24
N GLY A 71 -3.61 -7.64 7.65
CA GLY A 71 -2.37 -6.93 7.96
C GLY A 71 -1.51 -6.64 6.72
N ILE A 72 -1.22 -7.67 5.92
CA ILE A 72 -0.44 -7.59 4.69
C ILE A 72 -1.14 -8.32 3.55
N ILE A 73 -1.11 -7.70 2.38
CA ILE A 73 -1.79 -8.14 1.16
C ILE A 73 -0.85 -7.96 -0.04
N ASN A 74 -1.15 -8.67 -1.12
CA ASN A 74 -0.56 -8.35 -2.42
C ASN A 74 -1.35 -7.20 -3.03
N ILE A 75 -0.63 -6.25 -3.62
CA ILE A 75 -1.20 -5.08 -4.28
C ILE A 75 -0.60 -4.88 -5.66
N ASP A 76 -1.41 -4.31 -6.55
CA ASP A 76 -0.92 -3.59 -7.72
C ASP A 76 -1.05 -2.09 -7.46
N TYR A 77 -0.10 -1.32 -7.99
CA TYR A 77 -0.12 0.13 -7.89
C TYR A 77 0.34 0.78 -9.19
N ILE A 78 -0.36 1.83 -9.57
CA ILE A 78 -0.03 2.67 -10.74
C ILE A 78 0.05 4.13 -10.30
N PRO A 79 1.02 4.91 -10.78
CA PRO A 79 1.08 6.36 -10.55
C PRO A 79 -0.13 7.10 -11.15
#